data_AF-A0A6V7WUM1-F1
#
_entry.id   AF-A0A6V7WUM1-F1
#
_cell.length_a   1.000
_cell.length_b   1.000
_cell.length_c   1.000
_cell.angle_alpha   90.00
_cell.angle_beta   90.00
_cell.angle_gamma   90.00
#
_symmetry.space_group_name_H-M   'P 1'
#
loop_
_entity.id
_entity.type
_entity.pdbx_description
1 polymer ?
#
loop_
_entity_poly.entity_id
_entity_poly.type
_entity_poly.pdbx_seq_one_letter_code
_entity_poly.pdbx_strand_id
1 'polypeptide(L)'
;MNEKIGSGGFGNIYHAYWQKGKKCVALKILNLTKEGSNKKSTALENAANNEIKVLEYFAELHPAVFPAADVKDFVIKIYGQ
;
A
#
# COMPACT_ATOMS: atom_id res chain seq x y z
N MET A 1 -17.73 -4.82 0.07
CA MET A 1 -17.55 -3.74 1.06
C MET A 1 -16.09 -3.79 1.50
N ASN A 2 -15.37 -2.67 1.51
CA ASN A 2 -13.98 -2.65 1.96
C ASN A 2 -13.95 -2.28 3.44
N GLU A 3 -13.48 -3.18 4.29
CA GLU A 3 -13.45 -3.01 5.75
C GLU A 3 -12.03 -2.69 6.21
N LYS A 4 -11.86 -1.72 7.12
CA LYS A 4 -10.54 -1.44 7.72
C LYS A 4 -10.19 -2.58 8.67
N ILE A 5 -9.11 -3.30 8.38
CA ILE A 5 -8.63 -4.43 9.18
C ILE A 5 -7.39 -4.10 10.03
N GLY A 6 -6.77 -2.94 9.79
CA GLY A 6 -5.63 -2.51 10.60
C GLY A 6 -5.19 -1.07 10.36
N SER A 7 -4.34 -0.57 11.24
CA SER A 7 -3.65 0.71 11.10
C SER A 7 -2.29 0.69 11.77
N GLY A 8 -1.34 1.45 11.22
CA GLY A 8 -0.02 1.67 11.80
C GLY A 8 0.51 3.06 11.42
N GLY A 9 1.73 3.38 11.87
CA GLY A 9 2.32 4.72 11.71
C GLY A 9 2.49 5.22 10.26
N PHE A 10 2.34 4.35 9.27
CA PHE A 10 2.45 4.69 7.85
C PHE A 10 1.13 4.64 7.09
N GLY A 11 0.03 4.21 7.71
CA GLY A 11 -1.26 4.14 7.02
C GLY A 11 -2.24 3.10 7.56
N ASN A 12 -3.30 2.89 6.78
CA ASN A 12 -4.40 1.98 7.11
C ASN A 12 -4.37 0.76 6.18
N ILE A 13 -4.83 -0.38 6.69
CA ILE A 13 -4.96 -1.63 5.94
C ILE A 13 -6.44 -1.97 5.86
N TYR A 14 -6.89 -2.33 4.66
CA TYR A 14 -8.28 -2.68 4.37
C TYR A 14 -8.36 -4.07 3.75
N HIS A 15 -9.40 -4.81 4.09
CA HIS A 15 -9.84 -5.96 3.32
C HIS A 15 -10.52 -5.46 2.05
N ALA A 16 -10.08 -5.95 0.88
CA ALA A 16 -10.60 -5.51 -0.41
C ALA A 16 -10.66 -6.65 -1.43
N TYR A 17 -11.34 -6.40 -2.55
CA TYR A 17 -11.39 -7.32 -3.68
C TYR A 17 -10.75 -6.71 -4.94
N TRP A 18 -9.79 -7.41 -5.53
CA TRP A 18 -9.13 -7.07 -6.80
C TRP A 18 -9.79 -7.84 -7.98
N GLN A 19 -9.63 -7.35 -9.22
CA GLN A 19 -10.07 -8.04 -10.46
C GLN A 19 -11.59 -8.32 -10.47
N LYS A 20 -12.39 -7.28 -10.16
CA LYS A 20 -13.87 -7.37 -10.12
C LYS A 20 -14.38 -8.49 -9.20
N GLY A 21 -13.79 -8.65 -8.02
CA GLY A 21 -14.26 -9.62 -7.02
C GLY A 21 -13.52 -10.96 -7.00
N LYS A 22 -12.63 -11.23 -7.97
CA LYS A 22 -12.01 -12.55 -8.12
C LYS A 22 -10.92 -12.86 -7.10
N LYS A 23 -10.26 -11.84 -6.55
CA LYS A 23 -9.16 -12.03 -5.60
C LYS A 23 -9.38 -11.18 -4.36
N CYS A 24 -9.37 -11.83 -3.19
CA CYS A 24 -9.37 -11.18 -1.90
C CYS A 24 -7.95 -10.69 -1.57
N VAL A 25 -7.83 -9.45 -1.12
CA VAL A 25 -6.53 -8.80 -0.91
C VAL A 25 -6.52 -7.93 0.34
N ALA A 26 -5.34 -7.75 0.94
CA ALA A 26 -5.09 -6.68 1.89
C ALA A 26 -4.59 -5.44 1.14
N LEU A 27 -5.35 -4.36 1.22
CA LEU A 27 -5.05 -3.05 0.63
C LEU A 27 -4.43 -2.15 1.70
N LYS A 28 -3.12 -1.88 1.60
CA LYS A 28 -2.46 -0.88 2.45
C LYS A 28 -2.49 0.47 1.74
N ILE A 29 -3.06 1.47 2.40
CA ILE A 29 -3.13 2.87 1.95
C ILE A 29 -2.20 3.68 2.83
N LEU A 30 -1.12 4.20 2.24
CA LEU A 30 -0.16 5.05 2.94
C LEU A 30 -0.60 6.51 2.95
N ASN A 31 -0.45 7.19 4.09
CA ASN A 31 -0.60 8.64 4.15
C ASN A 31 0.78 9.30 4.05
N LEU A 32 1.04 10.01 2.97
CA LEU A 32 2.33 10.66 2.71
C LEU A 32 2.42 12.09 3.26
N THR A 33 1.33 12.62 3.81
CA THR A 33 1.35 13.92 4.48
C THR A 33 1.63 13.76 5.96
N LYS A 34 2.33 14.75 6.54
CA LYS A 34 2.48 14.81 7.99
C LYS A 34 1.16 15.30 8.59
N GLU A 35 0.74 14.72 9.71
CA GLU A 35 -0.49 15.10 10.41
C GLU A 35 -0.53 16.62 10.67
N GLY A 36 -1.63 17.27 10.27
CA GLY A 36 -1.77 18.73 10.34
C GLY A 36 -1.08 19.52 9.22
N SER A 37 -0.56 18.86 8.18
CA SER A 37 0.08 19.52 7.04
C SER A 37 -0.48 19.03 5.69
N ASN A 38 -0.56 19.93 4.72
CA ASN A 38 -0.92 19.60 3.34
C ASN A 38 0.31 19.33 2.46
N LYS A 39 1.50 19.21 3.06
CA LYS A 39 2.75 18.94 2.35
C LYS A 39 3.12 17.47 2.52
N LYS A 40 3.50 16.84 1.41
CA LYS A 40 4.13 15.52 1.44
C LYS A 40 5.43 15.60 2.22
N SER A 41 5.68 14.59 3.05
CA SER A 41 6.97 14.43 3.72
C SER A 41 7.90 13.63 2.81
N THR A 42 9.01 14.24 2.39
CA THR A 42 10.05 13.55 1.61
C THR A 42 10.56 12.29 2.33
N ALA A 43 10.59 12.30 3.67
CA ALA A 43 10.97 11.11 4.45
C ALA A 43 9.92 9.98 4.35
N LEU A 44 8.63 10.31 4.38
CA LEU A 44 7.55 9.31 4.22
C LEU A 44 7.52 8.76 2.78
N GLU A 45 7.74 9.62 1.80
CA GLU A 45 7.84 9.25 0.39
C GLU A 45 9.05 8.31 0.15
N ASN A 46 10.23 8.66 0.69
CA ASN A 46 11.40 7.79 0.61
C ASN A 46 11.18 6.43 1.30
N ALA A 47 10.55 6.42 2.48
CA ALA A 47 10.22 5.17 3.16
C ALA A 47 9.23 4.32 2.37
N ALA A 48 8.19 4.93 1.79
CA ALA A 48 7.22 4.25 0.94
C ALA A 48 7.89 3.63 -0.29
N ASN A 49 8.78 4.38 -0.96
CA ASN A 49 9.54 3.95 -2.12
C ASN A 49 10.51 2.81 -1.80
N ASN A 50 11.20 2.86 -0.66
CA ASN A 50 12.07 1.76 -0.21
C ASN A 50 11.25 0.48 0.03
N GLU A 51 10.09 0.59 0.68
CA GLU A 51 9.21 -0.56 0.89
C GLU A 51 8.67 -1.11 -0.46
N ILE A 52 8.38 -0.26 -1.46
CA ILE A 52 8.01 -0.72 -2.81
C ILE A 52 9.15 -1.53 -3.45
N LYS A 53 10.37 -1.00 -3.47
CA LYS A 53 11.52 -1.68 -4.08
C LYS A 53 11.78 -3.05 -3.48
N VAL A 54 11.67 -3.16 -2.15
CA VAL A 54 11.80 -4.44 -1.45
C VAL A 54 10.69 -5.39 -1.88
N LEU A 55 9.45 -4.92 -1.96
CA LEU A 55 8.32 -5.75 -2.40
C LEU A 55 8.45 -6.18 -3.86
N GLU A 56 8.94 -5.32 -4.76
CA GLU A 56 9.23 -5.67 -6.15
C GLU A 56 10.27 -6.78 -6.24
N TYR A 57 11.36 -6.66 -5.47
CA TYR A 57 12.38 -7.71 -5.36
C TYR A 57 11.80 -9.04 -4.85
N PHE A 58 10.94 -9.00 -3.84
CA PHE A 58 10.29 -10.23 -3.35
C PHE A 58 9.20 -10.77 -4.29
N ALA A 59 8.56 -9.93 -5.10
CA ALA A 59 7.58 -10.36 -6.09
C ALA A 59 8.22 -11.22 -7.20
N GLU A 60 9.49 -10.94 -7.55
CA GLU A 60 10.28 -11.78 -8.46
C GLU A 60 10.53 -13.18 -7.88
N LEU A 61 10.59 -13.29 -6.55
CA LEU A 61 10.85 -14.54 -5.82
C LEU A 61 9.57 -15.28 -5.41
N HIS A 62 8.44 -14.58 -5.30
CA HIS A 62 7.17 -15.18 -4.86
C HIS A 62 5.94 -14.44 -5.47
N PRO A 63 5.08 -15.13 -6.26
CA PRO A 63 3.98 -14.51 -7.03
C PRO A 63 2.79 -13.95 -6.21
N ALA A 64 2.93 -13.86 -4.87
CA ALA A 64 1.86 -13.41 -3.96
C ALA A 64 1.93 -11.90 -3.61
N VAL A 65 2.90 -11.17 -4.19
CA VAL A 65 3.13 -9.74 -3.96
C VAL A 65 2.85 -8.98 -5.25
N PHE A 66 1.86 -8.08 -5.25
CA PHE A 66 1.54 -7.25 -6.42
C PHE A 66 2.07 -5.82 -6.24
N PRO A 67 2.79 -5.26 -7.24
CA PRO A 67 3.39 -3.94 -7.13
C PRO A 67 2.33 -2.85 -7.00
N ALA A 68 2.72 -1.79 -6.30
CA ALA A 68 1.83 -0.72 -5.89
C ALA A 68 1.38 0.14 -7.09
N ALA A 69 0.10 0.52 -7.11
CA ALA A 69 -0.35 1.58 -8.00
C ALA A 69 -0.14 2.93 -7.28
N ASP A 70 0.69 3.80 -7.85
CA ASP A 70 0.86 5.18 -7.40
C ASP A 70 -0.36 6.00 -7.85
N VAL A 71 -1.30 6.23 -6.93
CA VAL A 71 -2.46 7.07 -7.17
C VAL A 71 -2.24 8.34 -6.39
N LYS A 72 -1.82 9.40 -7.08
CA LYS A 72 -1.60 10.78 -6.61
C LYS A 72 -2.01 10.97 -5.14
N ASP A 73 -1.01 10.86 -4.26
CA ASP A 73 -1.07 11.03 -2.78
C ASP A 73 -1.21 9.76 -1.93
N PHE A 74 -1.42 8.61 -2.57
CA PHE A 74 -1.53 7.30 -1.92
C PHE A 74 -0.72 6.23 -2.65
N VAL A 75 0.04 5.45 -1.89
CA VAL A 75 0.61 4.19 -2.38
C VAL A 75 -0.34 3.07 -2.00
N ILE A 76 -0.90 2.39 -3.00
CA ILE A 76 -1.80 1.25 -2.84
C ILE A 76 -0.99 -0.04 -2.95
N LYS A 77 -0.84 -0.79 -1.86
CA LYS A 77 -0.15 -2.10 -1.87
C LYS A 77 -1.15 -3.22 -1.70
N ILE A 78 -0.95 -4.30 -2.46
CA ILE A 78 -1.91 -5.40 -2.54
C ILE A 78 -1.20 -6.72 -2.29
N TYR A 79 -1.65 -7.39 -1.24
CA TYR A 79 -1.17 -8.70 -0.81
C TYR A 79 -2.29 -9.72 -0.98
N GLY A 80 -1.99 -10.86 -1.60
CA GLY A 80 -2.95 -11.97 -1.67
C GLY A 80 -2.30 -13.26 -2.15
N GLN A 81 -2.69 -14.39 -1.54
CA GLN A 81 -2.32 -15.73 -2.01
C GLN A 81 -2.82 -15.98 -3.44
#